data_AF-A0A7W6B3Z3-F1
#
_entry.id   AF-A0A7W6B3Z3-F1
#
_cell.length_a   1.000
_cell.length_b   1.000
_cell.length_c   1.000
_cell.angle_alpha   90.00
_cell.angle_beta   90.00
_cell.angle_gamma   90.00
#
_symmetry.space_group_name_H-M   'P 1'
#
loop_
_entity.id
_entity.type
_entity.pdbx_description
1 polymer ?
#
loop_
_entity_poly.entity_id
_entity_poly.type
_entity_poly.pdbx_seq_one_letter_code
_entity_poly.pdbx_strand_id
1 'polypeptide(L)' 'MAAPASGVRVLLTIKVDDVDAVCAELRKLGVKLLNGPVDRPWGRRTAAFADPSGHVWEVAQELG' A
#
# COMPACT_ATOMS: atom_id res chain seq x y z
N MET A 1 19.72 -24.59 1.32
CA MET A 1 19.70 -23.18 0.90
C MET A 1 18.67 -22.45 1.75
N ALA A 2 19.06 -21.45 2.53
CA ALA A 2 18.10 -20.55 3.17
C ALA A 2 17.53 -19.63 2.08
N ALA A 3 16.20 -19.51 1.99
CA ALA A 3 15.60 -18.42 1.24
C ALA A 3 16.12 -17.09 1.80
N PRO A 4 16.47 -16.09 0.96
CA PRO A 4 16.90 -14.80 1.49
C PRO A 4 15.83 -14.28 2.45
N ALA A 5 16.26 -13.76 3.60
CA ALA A 5 15.35 -13.17 4.58
C ALA A 5 14.57 -12.03 3.91
N SER A 6 13.35 -12.32 3.50
CA SER A 6 12.47 -11.42 2.78
C SER A 6 11.81 -10.45 3.76
N GLY A 7 12.62 -9.57 4.34
CA GLY A 7 12.15 -8.39 5.05
C GLY A 7 11.84 -7.26 4.08
N VAL A 8 10.94 -6.35 4.47
CA VAL A 8 10.67 -5.11 3.73
C VAL A 8 11.98 -4.36 3.52
N ARG A 9 12.32 -4.13 2.25
CA ARG A 9 13.56 -3.42 1.86
C ARG A 9 13.41 -1.91 2.06
N VAL A 10 12.22 -1.39 1.76
CA VAL A 10 11.83 0.02 1.91
C VAL A 10 10.30 0.12 1.94
N LEU A 11 9.78 1.14 2.63
CA LEU A 11 8.40 1.60 2.52
C LEU A 11 8.38 2.97 1.84
N LEU A 12 7.64 3.11 0.74
CA LEU A 12 7.46 4.34 -0.01
C LEU A 12 6.01 4.79 0.07
N THR A 13 5.76 6.01 0.55
CA THR A 13 4.41 6.56 0.64
C THR A 13 4.15 7.54 -0.51
N ILE A 14 3.06 7.32 -1.24
CA ILE A 14 2.57 8.20 -2.30
C ILE A 14 1.27 8.85 -1.84
N LYS A 15 1.17 10.18 -1.98
CA LYS A 15 -0.08 10.90 -1.77
C LYS A 15 -0.99 10.72 -2.99
N VAL A 16 -2.26 10.40 -2.75
CA VAL A 16 -3.29 10.25 -3.78
C VAL A 16 -4.56 10.97 -3.35
N ASP A 17 -5.40 11.32 -4.33
CA ASP A 17 -6.67 12.01 -4.07
C ASP A 17 -7.74 11.06 -3.54
N ASP A 18 -7.74 9.79 -4.00
CA ASP A 18 -8.70 8.76 -3.61
C ASP A 18 -8.01 7.39 -3.45
N VAL A 19 -7.83 6.95 -2.20
CA VAL A 19 -7.24 5.64 -1.90
C VAL A 19 -8.14 4.48 -2.30
N ASP A 20 -9.47 4.63 -2.23
CA ASP A 20 -10.40 3.57 -2.60
C ASP A 20 -10.38 3.31 -4.10
N ALA A 21 -10.36 4.37 -4.91
CA ALA A 21 -10.22 4.28 -6.36
C ALA A 21 -8.92 3.57 -6.76
N VAL A 22 -7.78 3.96 -6.15
CA VAL A 22 -6.50 3.27 -6.42
C VAL A 22 -6.56 1.82 -5.98
N CYS A 23 -7.15 1.51 -4.83
CA CYS A 23 -7.28 0.13 -4.36
C CYS A 23 -8.21 -0.71 -5.25
N ALA A 24 -9.23 -0.12 -5.86
CA ALA A 24 -10.08 -0.81 -6.83
C ALA A 24 -9.28 -1.18 -8.10
N GLU A 25 -8.47 -0.25 -8.62
CA GLU A 25 -7.62 -0.51 -9.78
C GLU A 25 -6.53 -1.56 -9.47
N LEU A 26 -5.88 -1.46 -8.31
CA LEU A 26 -4.91 -2.46 -7.87
C LEU A 26 -5.50 -3.88 -7.82
N ARG A 27 -6.73 -4.02 -7.30
CA ARG A 27 -7.43 -5.30 -7.28
C ARG A 27 -7.77 -5.81 -8.69
N LYS A 28 -8.19 -4.95 -9.61
CA LYS A 28 -8.43 -5.33 -11.02
C LYS A 28 -7.16 -5.85 -11.70
N LEU A 29 -6.01 -5.31 -11.31
CA LEU A 29 -4.69 -5.75 -11.78
C LEU A 29 -4.16 -7.00 -11.06
N GLY A 30 -4.92 -7.58 -10.13
CA GLY A 30 -4.53 -8.77 -9.37
C GLY A 30 -3.54 -8.48 -8.24
N VAL A 31 -3.32 -7.22 -7.88
CA VAL A 31 -2.43 -6.84 -6.76
C VAL A 31 -3.14 -7.14 -5.44
N LYS A 32 -2.47 -7.91 -4.58
CA LYS A 32 -2.92 -8.17 -3.22
C LYS A 32 -2.47 -7.05 -2.29
N LEU A 33 -3.42 -6.42 -1.61
CA LEU A 33 -3.12 -5.45 -0.56
C LEU A 33 -2.57 -6.17 0.69
N LEU A 34 -1.55 -5.57 1.30
CA LEU A 34 -1.02 -5.94 2.60
C LEU A 34 -1.92 -5.44 3.74
N ASN A 35 -2.52 -4.26 3.55
CA ASN A 35 -3.52 -3.69 4.45
C ASN A 35 -4.44 -2.71 3.71
N GLY A 36 -5.49 -2.27 4.40
CA GLY A 36 -6.37 -1.20 3.95
C GLY A 36 -7.24 -1.55 2.73
N PRO A 37 -7.97 -0.56 2.18
CA PRO A 37 -8.10 0.82 2.65
C PRO A 37 -8.56 0.94 4.10
N VAL A 38 -7.93 1.82 4.88
CA VAL A 38 -8.30 2.04 6.29
C VAL A 38 -8.08 3.49 6.70
N ASP A 39 -9.03 4.05 7.44
CA ASP A 39 -8.91 5.38 8.03
C ASP A 39 -8.07 5.32 9.31
N ARG A 40 -7.17 6.29 9.45
CA ARG A 40 -6.22 6.42 10.53
C ARG A 40 -6.62 7.58 11.43
N PRO A 41 -6.37 7.48 12.76
CA PRO A 41 -6.84 8.48 13.72
C PRO A 41 -6.21 9.88 13.55
N TRP A 42 -5.16 10.01 12.74
CA TRP A 42 -4.51 11.28 12.40
C TRP A 42 -5.01 11.88 11.06
N GLY A 43 -6.22 11.54 10.62
CA GLY A 43 -6.85 12.17 9.45
C GLY A 43 -6.27 11.70 8.11
N ARG A 44 -5.96 10.40 7.98
CA ARG A 44 -5.51 9.83 6.70
C ARG A 44 -6.25 8.55 6.39
N ARG A 45 -6.52 8.29 5.12
CA ARG A 45 -6.89 6.96 4.61
C ARG A 45 -5.67 6.34 3.96
N THR A 46 -5.29 5.12 4.34
CA THR A 46 -4.12 4.46 3.74
C THR A 46 -4.38 3.01 3.34
N ALA A 47 -3.63 2.54 2.35
CA ALA A 47 -3.52 1.14 1.96
C ALA A 47 -2.09 0.85 1.51
N ALA A 48 -1.62 -0.39 1.70
CA ALA A 48 -0.29 -0.78 1.30
C ALA A 48 -0.27 -2.07 0.48
N PHE A 49 0.71 -2.21 -0.42
CA PHE A 49 0.95 -3.41 -1.23
C PHE A 49 2.46 -3.61 -1.46
N ALA A 50 2.86 -4.80 -1.89
CA ALA A 50 4.25 -5.09 -2.23
C ALA A 50 4.44 -5.19 -3.75
N ASP A 51 5.59 -4.72 -4.24
CA ASP A 51 6.03 -4.98 -5.62
C ASP A 51 6.87 -6.27 -5.71
N PRO A 52 7.14 -6.81 -6.92
CA PRO A 52 7.94 -8.02 -7.10
C PRO A 52 9.41 -7.91 -6.63
N SER A 53 9.92 -6.70 -6.43
CA SER A 53 11.28 -6.47 -5.92
C SER A 53 11.35 -6.49 -4.39
N GLY A 54 10.20 -6.58 -3.71
CA GLY A 54 10.08 -6.60 -2.26
C GLY A 54 10.01 -5.21 -1.62
N HIS A 55 9.73 -4.15 -2.38
CA HIS A 55 9.40 -2.85 -1.80
C HIS A 55 7.92 -2.81 -1.40
N VAL A 56 7.63 -2.09 -0.32
CA VAL A 56 6.26 -1.80 0.10
C VAL A 56 5.90 -0.39 -0.33
N TRP A 57 4.74 -0.27 -0.95
CA TRP A 57 4.14 0.98 -1.37
C TRP A 57 2.93 1.23 -0.48
N GLU A 58 2.86 2.42 0.13
CA GLU A 58 1.68 2.93 0.80
C GLU A 58 1.06 4.03 -0.06
N VAL A 59 -0.24 3.95 -0.33
CA VAL A 59 -1.02 5.06 -0.87
C VAL A 59 -1.75 5.73 0.27
N ALA A 60 -1.67 7.05 0.33
CA ALA A 60 -2.22 7.85 1.42
C ALA A 60 -3.03 9.03 0.88
N GLN A 61 -4.25 9.16 1.38
CA GLN A 61 -5.13 10.30 1.16
C GLN A 61 -5.30 11.05 2.48
N GLU A 62 -5.32 12.39 2.41
CA GLU A 62 -5.70 13.23 3.55
C GLU A 62 -7.22 13.25 3.68
N LEU A 63 -7.72 13.03 4.89
CA LEU A 63 -9.14 13.14 5.22
C LEU A 63 -9.34 14.53 5.84
N GLY A 64 -10.08 15.38 5.11
CA GLY A 64 -10.48 16.72 5.55
C GLY A 64 -11.73 16.71 6.39
#